data_AF-A0AAW6JUB1-F1
#
_entry.id   AF-A0AAW6JUB1-F1
#
_cell.length_a   1.000
_cell.length_b   1.000
_cell.length_c   1.000
_cell.angle_alpha   90.00
_cell.angle_beta   90.00
_cell.angle_gamma   90.00
#
_symmetry.space_group_name_H-M   'P 1'
#
loop_
_entity.id
_entity.type
_entity.pdbx_description
1 polymer ?
#
loop_
_entity_poly.entity_id
_entity_poly.type
_entity_poly.pdbx_seq_one_letter_code
_entity_poly.pdbx_strand_id
1 'polypeptide(L)'
;MGSVIINEHITLDSSNFSSVINLAEKYLRDNNNYNALRVLENLKNGSITIPHNLSIIATINTSDESIYYLDSAFKRRWDWEYVDVPNSNSKTPEEIKDVLVVIGDKKYYWYDLVIKLNEFIKSKHESIRRIEDKQIGWWFLKAKNNIIEESVIKNKLMFYLWDSVFAKDKRPLEELLGKKLITYAYFANSSTEFINKINPEEFKENKENTNADNF
;
A
#
# COMPACT_ATOMS: atom_id res chain seq x y z
N MET A 1 36.96 -12.34 -25.02
CA MET A 1 36.85 -12.78 -23.63
C MET A 1 36.90 -11.54 -22.76
N GLY A 2 35.76 -11.11 -22.22
CA GLY A 2 35.67 -9.90 -21.40
C GLY A 2 35.91 -10.23 -19.93
N SER A 3 36.86 -9.54 -19.31
CA SER A 3 37.12 -9.59 -17.87
C SER A 3 36.30 -8.52 -17.15
N VAL A 4 35.59 -8.88 -16.08
CA VAL A 4 34.95 -7.93 -15.17
C VAL A 4 35.89 -7.69 -13.99
N ILE A 5 36.26 -6.43 -13.74
CA ILE A 5 37.18 -6.04 -12.67
C ILE A 5 36.35 -5.72 -11.42
N ILE A 6 36.59 -6.44 -10.34
CA ILE A 6 36.05 -6.12 -9.01
C ILE A 6 37.22 -6.20 -8.02
N ASN A 7 37.67 -5.02 -7.56
CA ASN A 7 38.83 -4.75 -6.70
C ASN A 7 40.21 -5.14 -7.28
N GLU A 8 41.15 -4.22 -7.10
CA GLU A 8 42.48 -4.23 -7.74
C GLU A 8 43.23 -5.54 -7.43
N HIS A 9 43.57 -6.27 -8.50
CA HIS A 9 44.45 -7.45 -8.57
C HIS A 9 43.88 -8.89 -8.54
N ILE A 10 42.57 -9.11 -8.71
CA ILE A 10 42.10 -10.47 -9.07
C ILE A 10 41.47 -10.48 -10.46
N THR A 11 42.30 -10.74 -11.47
CA THR A 11 41.82 -11.11 -12.82
C THR A 11 41.39 -12.58 -12.77
N LEU A 12 40.07 -12.84 -12.75
CA LEU A 12 39.54 -14.20 -12.85
C LEU A 12 39.67 -14.67 -14.31
N ASP A 13 40.78 -15.34 -14.64
CA ASP A 13 40.86 -16.21 -15.82
C ASP A 13 40.29 -17.61 -15.49
N SER A 14 40.20 -18.50 -16.48
CA SER A 14 39.65 -19.85 -16.28
C SER A 14 40.44 -20.67 -15.25
N SER A 15 41.75 -20.46 -15.14
CA SER A 15 42.61 -21.16 -14.17
C SER A 15 42.41 -20.64 -12.75
N ASN A 16 42.19 -19.33 -12.60
CA ASN A 16 41.88 -18.69 -11.32
C ASN A 16 40.47 -19.03 -10.85
N PHE A 17 39.51 -19.16 -11.77
CA PHE A 17 38.15 -19.60 -11.43
C PHE A 17 38.15 -21.03 -10.85
N SER A 18 38.86 -21.98 -11.45
CA SER A 18 38.95 -23.35 -10.90
C SER A 18 39.55 -23.39 -9.50
N SER A 19 40.59 -22.61 -9.24
CA SER A 19 41.21 -22.49 -7.92
C SER A 19 40.26 -21.91 -6.86
N VAL A 20 39.54 -20.83 -7.20
CA VAL A 20 38.52 -20.22 -6.31
C VAL A 20 37.41 -21.19 -5.99
N ILE A 21 36.93 -21.92 -7.00
CA ILE A 21 35.85 -22.90 -6.84
C ILE A 21 36.30 -24.07 -5.93
N ASN A 22 37.52 -24.58 -6.10
CA ASN A 22 38.04 -25.66 -5.25
C ASN A 22 38.22 -25.23 -3.79
N LEU A 23 38.68 -24.00 -3.57
CA LEU A 23 38.80 -23.42 -2.22
C LEU A 23 37.42 -23.27 -1.56
N ALA A 24 36.45 -22.74 -2.31
CA ALA A 24 35.07 -22.59 -1.86
C ALA A 24 34.45 -23.96 -1.52
N GLU A 25 34.67 -24.99 -2.34
CA GLU A 25 34.14 -26.34 -2.08
C GLU A 25 34.67 -26.91 -0.77
N LYS A 26 35.98 -26.82 -0.55
CA LYS A 26 36.62 -27.29 0.68
C LYS A 26 36.02 -26.60 1.90
N TYR A 27 35.98 -25.27 1.89
CA TYR A 27 35.40 -24.48 2.97
C TYR A 27 33.94 -24.87 3.26
N LEU A 28 33.11 -25.03 2.22
CA LEU A 28 31.70 -25.35 2.39
C LEU A 28 31.47 -26.78 2.92
N ARG A 29 32.32 -27.75 2.54
CA ARG A 29 32.31 -29.12 3.09
C ARG A 29 32.71 -29.11 4.57
N ASP A 30 33.76 -28.39 4.92
CA ASP A 30 34.23 -28.27 6.31
C ASP A 30 33.16 -27.67 7.24
N ASN A 31 32.28 -26.83 6.68
CA ASN A 31 31.18 -26.17 7.41
C ASN A 31 29.81 -26.86 7.23
N ASN A 32 29.74 -28.05 6.62
CA ASN A 32 28.49 -28.80 6.35
C ASN A 32 27.39 -27.97 5.66
N ASN A 33 27.76 -27.01 4.80
CA ASN A 33 26.80 -26.13 4.11
C ASN A 33 26.40 -26.72 2.76
N TYR A 34 25.56 -27.76 2.81
CA TYR A 34 25.09 -28.50 1.62
C TYR A 34 24.34 -27.62 0.60
N ASN A 35 23.64 -26.59 1.05
CA ASN A 35 22.94 -25.67 0.16
C ASN A 35 23.90 -24.85 -0.71
N ALA A 36 24.98 -24.33 -0.11
CA ALA A 36 26.00 -23.59 -0.83
C ALA A 36 26.84 -24.51 -1.74
N LEU A 37 27.08 -25.76 -1.34
CA LEU A 37 27.73 -26.76 -2.20
C LEU A 37 26.93 -27.02 -3.48
N ARG A 38 25.60 -27.11 -3.38
CA ARG A 38 24.72 -27.23 -4.57
C ARG A 38 24.84 -26.01 -5.48
N VAL A 39 24.88 -24.79 -4.92
CA VAL A 39 25.07 -23.56 -5.72
C VAL A 39 26.43 -23.56 -6.42
N LEU A 40 27.49 -23.99 -5.73
CA LEU A 40 28.83 -24.08 -6.28
C LEU A 40 28.93 -25.11 -7.43
N GLU A 41 28.26 -26.25 -7.29
CA GLU A 41 28.16 -27.28 -8.34
C GLU A 41 27.44 -26.74 -9.58
N ASN A 42 26.35 -25.99 -9.38
CA ASN A 42 25.66 -25.33 -10.48
C ASN A 42 26.56 -24.31 -11.20
N LEU A 43 27.30 -23.49 -10.45
CA LEU A 43 28.27 -22.54 -11.01
C LEU A 43 29.37 -23.24 -11.83
N LYS A 44 29.90 -24.38 -11.35
CA LYS A 44 30.86 -25.21 -12.10
C LYS A 44 30.30 -25.67 -13.45
N ASN A 45 29.02 -26.05 -13.45
CA ASN A 45 28.33 -26.57 -14.63
C ASN A 45 27.76 -25.47 -15.53
N GLY A 46 27.95 -24.19 -15.19
CA GLY A 46 27.34 -23.07 -15.90
C GLY A 46 25.81 -23.06 -15.83
N SER A 47 25.23 -23.73 -14.84
CA SER A 47 23.80 -23.83 -14.62
C SER A 47 23.33 -22.87 -13.53
N ILE A 48 22.08 -22.45 -13.60
CA ILE A 48 21.42 -21.64 -12.57
C ILE A 48 20.16 -22.39 -12.15
N THR A 49 19.97 -22.54 -10.84
CA THR A 49 18.76 -23.15 -10.26
C THR A 49 18.22 -22.28 -9.16
N ILE A 50 16.90 -22.15 -9.08
CA ILE A 50 16.22 -21.50 -7.94
C ILE A 50 16.20 -22.51 -6.78
N PRO A 51 16.75 -22.16 -5.60
CA PRO A 51 16.79 -23.09 -4.47
C PRO A 51 15.41 -23.22 -3.81
N HIS A 52 15.07 -24.41 -3.32
CA HIS A 52 13.74 -24.70 -2.74
C HIS A 52 13.37 -23.86 -1.50
N ASN A 53 14.36 -23.30 -0.81
CA ASN A 53 14.16 -22.45 0.38
C ASN A 53 14.10 -20.95 0.04
N LEU A 54 14.04 -20.57 -1.25
CA LEU A 54 13.79 -19.20 -1.67
C LEU A 54 12.30 -19.03 -1.99
N SER A 55 11.65 -18.17 -1.21
CA SER A 55 10.30 -17.69 -1.50
C SER A 55 10.39 -16.27 -2.06
N ILE A 56 9.67 -16.00 -3.14
CA ILE A 56 9.54 -14.65 -3.71
C ILE A 56 8.11 -14.19 -3.43
N ILE A 57 7.99 -13.08 -2.72
CA ILE A 57 6.72 -12.40 -2.47
C ILE A 57 6.80 -11.07 -3.20
N ALA A 58 5.79 -10.78 -4.01
CA ALA A 58 5.69 -9.55 -4.75
C ALA A 58 4.27 -8.98 -4.64
N THR A 59 4.18 -7.66 -4.60
CA THR A 59 2.90 -6.95 -4.63
C THR A 59 2.74 -6.27 -5.97
N ILE A 60 1.54 -6.29 -6.52
CA ILE A 60 1.25 -5.59 -7.77
C ILE A 60 -0.05 -4.82 -7.63
N ASN A 61 -0.05 -3.61 -8.17
CA ASN A 61 -1.21 -2.75 -8.14
C ASN A 61 -2.17 -3.14 -9.28
N THR A 62 -3.22 -3.90 -8.98
CA THR A 62 -4.18 -4.44 -9.97
C THR A 62 -4.90 -3.39 -10.81
N SER A 63 -4.88 -2.13 -10.38
CA SER A 63 -5.45 -0.99 -11.13
C SER A 63 -4.61 -0.54 -12.34
N ASP A 64 -3.32 -0.88 -12.39
CA ASP A 64 -2.45 -0.40 -13.46
C ASP A 64 -2.66 -1.16 -14.78
N GLU A 65 -2.84 -0.42 -15.87
CA GLU A 65 -3.05 -1.00 -17.21
C GLU A 65 -1.85 -1.82 -17.71
N SER A 66 -0.66 -1.61 -17.12
CA SER A 66 0.54 -2.39 -17.44
C SER A 66 0.38 -3.89 -17.13
N ILE A 67 -0.52 -4.26 -16.23
CA ILE A 67 -0.77 -5.65 -15.85
C ILE A 67 -1.36 -6.44 -17.01
N TYR A 68 -2.18 -5.82 -17.85
CA TYR A 68 -2.80 -6.48 -18.99
C TYR A 68 -1.74 -6.97 -20.00
N TYR A 69 -0.58 -6.31 -20.04
CA TYR A 69 0.53 -6.64 -20.91
C TYR A 69 1.53 -7.62 -20.29
N LEU A 70 1.30 -8.10 -19.05
CA LEU A 70 2.17 -9.11 -18.44
C LEU A 70 2.12 -10.43 -19.19
N ASP A 71 3.31 -11.00 -19.36
CA ASP A 71 3.49 -12.29 -20.02
C ASP A 71 2.66 -13.41 -19.37
N SER A 72 2.07 -14.25 -20.22
CA SER A 72 1.19 -15.33 -19.79
C SER A 72 1.94 -16.47 -19.09
N ALA A 73 3.21 -16.73 -19.43
CA ALA A 73 4.01 -17.72 -18.73
C ALA A 73 4.43 -17.20 -17.36
N PHE A 74 4.78 -15.91 -17.25
CA PHE A 74 5.06 -15.26 -15.98
C PHE A 74 3.86 -15.35 -15.03
N LYS A 75 2.66 -14.95 -15.46
CA LYS A 75 1.45 -14.99 -14.63
C LYS A 75 1.14 -16.36 -14.03
N ARG A 76 1.45 -17.45 -14.76
CA ARG A 76 1.23 -18.83 -14.31
C ARG A 76 2.25 -19.33 -13.26
N ARG A 77 3.31 -18.58 -12.96
CA ARG A 77 4.34 -18.96 -11.97
C ARG A 77 4.11 -18.37 -10.58
N TRP A 78 3.08 -17.57 -10.42
CA TRP A 78 2.72 -16.95 -9.16
C TRP A 78 1.41 -17.55 -8.64
N ASP A 79 1.37 -17.76 -7.32
CA ASP A 79 0.13 -17.95 -6.59
C ASP A 79 -0.42 -16.56 -6.25
N TRP A 80 -1.61 -16.25 -6.78
CA TRP A 80 -2.20 -14.92 -6.66
C TRP A 80 -3.13 -14.84 -5.46
N GLU A 81 -2.91 -13.84 -4.62
CA GLU A 81 -3.83 -13.45 -3.55
C GLU A 81 -4.36 -12.04 -3.85
N TYR A 82 -5.69 -11.89 -3.95
CA TYR A 82 -6.30 -10.59 -4.10
C TYR A 82 -6.42 -9.93 -2.72
N VAL A 83 -5.79 -8.78 -2.55
CA VAL A 83 -5.91 -7.96 -1.35
C VAL A 83 -6.92 -6.85 -1.63
N ASP A 84 -8.10 -6.97 -1.03
CA ASP A 84 -9.14 -5.97 -1.20
C ASP A 84 -8.78 -4.66 -0.47
N VAL A 85 -9.36 -3.58 -0.96
CA VAL A 85 -9.30 -2.28 -0.31
C VAL A 85 -10.17 -2.26 0.95
N PRO A 86 -9.89 -1.35 1.90
CA PRO A 86 -10.64 -1.21 3.15
C PRO A 86 -12.16 -1.26 2.99
N ASN A 87 -12.80 -2.21 3.67
CA ASN A 87 -14.25 -2.40 3.69
C ASN A 87 -14.73 -2.83 5.09
N SER A 88 -16.04 -3.00 5.27
CA SER A 88 -16.65 -3.34 6.57
C SER A 88 -16.21 -4.69 7.16
N ASN A 89 -15.70 -5.61 6.33
CA ASN A 89 -15.18 -6.91 6.77
C ASN A 89 -13.65 -6.89 6.99
N SER A 90 -12.98 -5.77 6.72
CA SER A 90 -11.54 -5.67 6.83
C SER A 90 -11.09 -5.53 8.28
N LYS A 91 -10.04 -6.25 8.65
CA LYS A 91 -9.37 -6.05 9.94
C LYS A 91 -8.57 -4.75 9.90
N THR A 92 -8.88 -3.81 10.77
CA THR A 92 -8.14 -2.53 10.88
C THR A 92 -6.71 -2.77 11.39
N PRO A 93 -5.68 -2.25 10.70
CA PRO A 93 -4.29 -2.31 11.18
C PRO A 93 -4.14 -1.62 12.54
N GLU A 94 -3.26 -2.14 13.40
CA GLU A 94 -3.08 -1.62 14.76
C GLU A 94 -2.62 -0.17 14.77
N GLU A 95 -1.78 0.22 13.82
CA GLU A 95 -1.25 1.56 13.64
C GLU A 95 -2.32 2.59 13.22
N ILE A 96 -3.49 2.12 12.79
CA ILE A 96 -4.57 2.95 12.25
C ILE A 96 -5.75 3.07 13.23
N LYS A 97 -5.88 2.15 14.19
CA LYS A 97 -7.03 2.08 15.12
C LYS A 97 -7.26 3.39 15.87
N ASP A 98 -6.18 4.03 16.33
CA ASP A 98 -6.25 5.23 17.16
C ASP A 98 -6.07 6.54 16.36
N VAL A 99 -6.04 6.46 15.02
CA VAL A 99 -5.90 7.65 14.18
C VAL A 99 -7.23 8.40 14.11
N LEU A 100 -7.19 9.67 14.50
CA LEU A 100 -8.35 10.57 14.53
C LEU A 100 -8.26 11.63 13.44
N VAL A 101 -9.37 11.90 12.79
CA VAL A 101 -9.59 13.06 11.92
C VAL A 101 -10.25 14.15 12.74
N VAL A 102 -9.66 15.35 12.75
CA VAL A 102 -10.21 16.53 13.43
C VAL A 102 -10.72 17.50 12.38
N ILE A 103 -12.02 17.81 12.41
CA ILE A 103 -12.66 18.70 11.44
C ILE A 103 -13.72 19.58 12.11
N GLY A 104 -13.53 20.90 12.05
CA GLY A 104 -14.25 21.82 12.94
C GLY A 104 -14.08 21.40 14.41
N ASP A 105 -15.19 21.28 15.13
CA ASP A 105 -15.20 20.86 16.53
C ASP A 105 -15.37 19.34 16.73
N LYS A 106 -15.40 18.58 15.63
CA LYS A 106 -15.71 17.14 15.64
C LYS A 106 -14.49 16.27 15.40
N LYS A 107 -14.57 15.03 15.90
CA LYS A 107 -13.55 14.00 15.73
C LYS A 107 -14.16 12.72 15.14
N TYR A 108 -13.39 12.05 14.28
CA TYR A 108 -13.79 10.80 13.63
C TYR A 108 -12.63 9.81 13.65
N TYR A 109 -12.91 8.52 13.81
CA TYR A 109 -11.90 7.51 13.55
C TYR A 109 -11.60 7.43 12.05
N TRP A 110 -10.32 7.48 11.69
CA TRP A 110 -9.90 7.44 10.29
C TRP A 110 -10.30 6.14 9.61
N TYR A 111 -10.18 4.99 10.29
CA TYR A 111 -10.54 3.70 9.70
C TYR A 111 -12.02 3.66 9.31
N ASP A 112 -12.91 4.16 10.16
CA ASP A 112 -14.33 4.14 9.90
C ASP A 112 -14.69 5.09 8.76
N LEU A 113 -14.09 6.28 8.75
CA LEU A 113 -14.24 7.22 7.65
C LEU A 113 -13.79 6.63 6.30
N VAL A 114 -12.67 5.89 6.27
CA VAL A 114 -12.21 5.21 5.04
C VAL A 114 -13.22 4.19 4.54
N ILE A 115 -13.80 3.37 5.43
CA ILE A 115 -14.83 2.40 5.08
C ILE A 115 -16.04 3.13 4.47
N LYS A 116 -16.54 4.18 5.13
CA LYS A 116 -17.68 4.97 4.66
C LYS A 116 -17.42 5.69 3.35
N LEU A 117 -16.23 6.21 3.15
CA LEU A 117 -15.83 6.81 1.87
C LEU A 117 -15.82 5.76 0.75
N ASN A 118 -15.30 4.55 1.01
CA ASN A 118 -15.29 3.48 0.02
C ASN A 118 -16.70 2.97 -0.30
N GLU A 119 -17.59 2.87 0.70
CA GLU A 119 -19.01 2.57 0.49
C GLU A 119 -19.68 3.64 -0.40
N PHE A 120 -19.44 4.93 -0.11
CA PHE A 120 -19.94 6.04 -0.92
C PHE A 120 -19.42 5.98 -2.36
N ILE A 121 -18.12 5.79 -2.56
CA ILE A 121 -17.50 5.65 -3.88
C ILE A 121 -18.15 4.49 -4.65
N LYS A 122 -18.27 3.29 -4.04
CA LYS A 122 -18.92 2.12 -4.65
C LYS A 122 -20.38 2.38 -5.03
N SER A 123 -21.12 3.09 -4.19
CA SER A 123 -22.53 3.44 -4.47
C SER A 123 -22.70 4.33 -5.71
N LYS A 124 -21.64 5.03 -6.13
CA LYS A 124 -21.64 5.98 -7.26
C LYS A 124 -20.90 5.45 -8.48
N HIS A 125 -20.75 4.13 -8.60
CA HIS A 125 -19.99 3.46 -9.67
C HIS A 125 -20.38 3.86 -11.10
N GLU A 126 -21.66 4.16 -11.37
CA GLU A 126 -22.10 4.62 -12.69
C GLU A 126 -21.46 5.95 -13.12
N SER A 127 -21.08 6.78 -12.16
CA SER A 127 -20.47 8.10 -12.40
C SER A 127 -18.93 8.07 -12.38
N ILE A 128 -18.32 6.94 -12.01
CA ILE A 128 -16.88 6.81 -11.76
C ILE A 128 -16.28 5.77 -12.71
N ARG A 129 -15.31 6.21 -13.53
CA ARG A 129 -14.55 5.29 -14.40
C ARG A 129 -13.40 4.66 -13.61
N ARG A 130 -13.16 3.36 -13.82
CA ARG A 130 -12.11 2.56 -13.16
C ARG A 130 -12.19 2.67 -11.63
N ILE A 131 -13.34 2.30 -11.09
CA ILE A 131 -13.65 2.52 -9.67
C ILE A 131 -12.68 1.81 -8.72
N GLU A 132 -12.20 0.62 -9.08
CA GLU A 132 -11.23 -0.14 -8.29
C GLU A 132 -9.98 0.71 -7.96
N ASP A 133 -9.49 1.47 -8.94
CA ASP A 133 -8.33 2.37 -8.82
C ASP A 133 -8.60 3.59 -7.91
N LYS A 134 -9.87 3.88 -7.64
CA LYS A 134 -10.31 5.15 -7.04
C LYS A 134 -10.61 5.05 -5.57
N GLN A 135 -10.62 3.84 -5.01
CA GLN A 135 -10.88 3.60 -3.61
C GLN A 135 -9.70 4.02 -2.72
N ILE A 136 -9.99 4.21 -1.44
CA ILE A 136 -9.09 4.82 -0.48
C ILE A 136 -8.52 3.72 0.43
N GLY A 137 -7.19 3.64 0.50
CA GLY A 137 -6.47 2.74 1.40
C GLY A 137 -6.26 3.35 2.80
N TRP A 138 -5.91 2.49 3.78
CA TRP A 138 -5.66 2.91 5.16
C TRP A 138 -4.59 4.00 5.30
N TRP A 139 -3.54 3.95 4.48
CA TRP A 139 -2.41 4.89 4.53
C TRP A 139 -2.55 6.06 3.54
N PHE A 140 -3.74 6.28 3.00
CA PHE A 140 -3.97 7.35 2.02
C PHE A 140 -3.63 8.73 2.62
N LEU A 141 -3.97 8.98 3.89
CA LEU A 141 -3.56 10.18 4.62
C LEU A 141 -2.47 9.84 5.64
N LYS A 142 -1.52 10.77 5.82
CA LYS A 142 -0.48 10.65 6.85
C LYS A 142 -0.93 11.42 8.08
N ALA A 143 -1.09 10.72 9.20
CA ALA A 143 -1.35 11.35 10.48
C ALA A 143 -0.04 11.91 11.08
N LYS A 144 -0.14 13.00 11.84
CA LYS A 144 0.91 13.49 12.72
C LYS A 144 0.44 13.29 14.15
N ASN A 145 1.18 12.52 14.95
CA ASN A 145 0.79 12.16 16.32
C ASN A 145 -0.64 11.59 16.40
N ASN A 146 -0.95 10.65 15.50
CA ASN A 146 -2.28 10.03 15.35
C ASN A 146 -3.43 11.01 15.03
N ILE A 147 -3.12 12.24 14.61
CA ILE A 147 -4.11 13.24 14.22
C ILE A 147 -3.97 13.58 12.74
N ILE A 148 -5.10 13.59 12.04
CA ILE A 148 -5.27 14.11 10.69
C ILE A 148 -6.03 15.42 10.79
N GLU A 149 -5.35 16.52 10.47
CA GLU A 149 -5.93 17.86 10.49
C GLU A 149 -6.84 18.11 9.29
N GLU A 150 -7.79 19.02 9.44
CA GLU A 150 -8.69 19.48 8.38
C GLU A 150 -7.94 19.97 7.12
N SER A 151 -6.76 20.56 7.30
CA SER A 151 -5.90 21.01 6.18
C SER A 151 -5.51 19.84 5.26
N VAL A 152 -5.20 18.67 5.84
CA VAL A 152 -4.87 17.44 5.10
C VAL A 152 -6.11 16.86 4.41
N ILE A 153 -7.27 16.94 5.06
CA ILE A 153 -8.55 16.54 4.47
C ILE A 153 -8.84 17.37 3.22
N LYS A 154 -8.78 18.70 3.31
CA LYS A 154 -9.02 19.59 2.17
C LYS A 154 -8.02 19.30 1.05
N ASN A 155 -6.73 19.47 1.36
CA ASN A 155 -5.68 19.52 0.34
C ASN A 155 -5.39 18.16 -0.32
N LYS A 156 -5.69 17.05 0.37
CA LYS A 156 -5.41 15.70 -0.17
C LYS A 156 -6.68 14.92 -0.44
N LEU A 157 -7.51 14.67 0.57
CA LEU A 157 -8.70 13.83 0.40
C LEU A 157 -9.74 14.47 -0.52
N MET A 158 -10.17 15.70 -0.22
CA MET A 158 -11.19 16.36 -1.02
C MET A 158 -10.67 16.69 -2.42
N PHE A 159 -9.41 17.10 -2.54
CA PHE A 159 -8.79 17.32 -3.84
C PHE A 159 -8.80 16.04 -4.68
N TYR A 160 -8.42 14.90 -4.10
CA TYR A 160 -8.46 13.61 -4.78
C TYR A 160 -9.88 13.20 -5.21
N LEU A 161 -10.87 13.35 -4.32
CA LEU A 161 -12.27 13.08 -4.67
C LEU A 161 -12.74 13.96 -5.84
N TRP A 162 -12.40 15.25 -5.80
CA TRP A 162 -12.77 16.21 -6.84
C TRP A 162 -12.11 15.94 -8.18
N ASP A 163 -10.78 15.80 -8.18
CA ASP A 163 -9.94 15.78 -9.38
C ASP A 163 -9.81 14.38 -9.98
N SER A 164 -9.71 13.36 -9.14
CA SER A 164 -9.41 11.99 -9.56
C SER A 164 -10.63 11.07 -9.57
N VAL A 165 -11.48 11.10 -8.55
CA VAL A 165 -12.63 10.16 -8.42
C VAL A 165 -13.83 10.66 -9.22
N PHE A 166 -14.28 11.87 -8.92
CA PHE A 166 -15.44 12.51 -9.54
C PHE A 166 -15.04 13.45 -10.68
N ALA A 167 -13.89 13.19 -11.33
CA ALA A 167 -13.29 14.05 -12.36
C ALA A 167 -14.31 14.49 -13.44
N LYS A 168 -15.10 13.55 -13.93
CA LYS A 168 -16.07 13.74 -15.03
C LYS A 168 -17.45 14.19 -14.59
N ASP A 169 -17.86 13.79 -13.39
CA ASP A 169 -19.22 14.02 -12.91
C ASP A 169 -19.20 14.40 -11.43
N LYS A 170 -19.55 15.66 -11.14
CA LYS A 170 -19.62 16.22 -9.79
C LYS A 170 -20.98 16.00 -9.14
N ARG A 171 -22.00 15.56 -9.88
CA ARG A 171 -23.38 15.38 -9.37
C ARG A 171 -23.44 14.52 -8.10
N PRO A 172 -22.66 13.42 -7.95
CA PRO A 172 -22.68 12.66 -6.70
C PRO A 172 -22.30 13.47 -5.46
N LEU A 173 -21.33 14.39 -5.58
CA LEU A 173 -20.92 15.28 -4.50
C LEU A 173 -21.97 16.36 -4.25
N GLU A 174 -22.57 16.89 -5.32
CA GLU A 174 -23.63 17.91 -5.25
C GLU A 174 -24.92 17.36 -4.63
N GLU A 175 -25.32 16.14 -4.99
CA GLU A 175 -26.46 15.41 -4.40
C GLU A 175 -26.27 15.19 -2.92
N LEU A 176 -25.08 14.71 -2.52
CA LEU A 176 -24.75 14.50 -1.11
C LEU A 176 -24.82 15.81 -0.34
N LEU A 177 -24.25 16.89 -0.88
CA LEU A 177 -24.20 18.19 -0.21
C LEU A 177 -25.49 19.02 -0.36
N GLY A 178 -26.39 18.67 -1.28
CA GLY A 178 -27.61 19.44 -1.58
C GLY A 178 -27.32 20.82 -2.20
N LYS A 179 -26.15 21.01 -2.83
CA LYS A 179 -25.73 22.28 -3.43
C LYS A 179 -24.83 22.07 -4.65
N LYS A 180 -24.89 23.02 -5.57
CA LYS A 180 -24.06 23.03 -6.78
C LYS A 180 -22.62 23.37 -6.43
N LEU A 181 -21.66 22.63 -6.98
CA LEU A 181 -20.23 22.82 -6.75
C LEU A 181 -19.59 23.36 -8.04
N ILE A 182 -19.31 24.66 -8.07
CA ILE A 182 -18.75 25.33 -9.26
C ILE A 182 -17.23 25.19 -9.30
N THR A 183 -16.58 25.37 -8.15
CA THR A 183 -15.12 25.33 -8.02
C THR A 183 -14.71 24.35 -6.93
N TYR A 184 -13.45 23.90 -7.00
CA TYR A 184 -12.88 23.10 -5.92
C TYR A 184 -12.93 23.85 -4.57
N ALA A 185 -12.76 25.19 -4.56
CA ALA A 185 -12.86 25.98 -3.33
C ALA A 185 -14.24 25.84 -2.65
N TYR A 186 -15.33 25.76 -3.43
CA TYR A 186 -16.68 25.53 -2.88
C TYR A 186 -16.78 24.16 -2.21
N PHE A 187 -16.19 23.14 -2.84
CA PHE A 187 -16.15 21.80 -2.27
C PHE A 187 -15.27 21.78 -1.01
N ALA A 188 -14.04 22.27 -1.07
CA ALA A 188 -13.10 22.30 0.05
C ALA A 188 -13.65 23.07 1.27
N ASN A 189 -14.37 24.17 1.06
CA ASN A 189 -15.02 24.92 2.16
C ASN A 189 -16.25 24.19 2.74
N SER A 190 -16.72 23.14 2.08
CA SER A 190 -17.79 22.26 2.57
C SER A 190 -17.24 20.99 3.23
N SER A 191 -15.95 20.98 3.60
CA SER A 191 -15.25 19.84 4.22
C SER A 191 -16.00 19.25 5.41
N THR A 192 -16.37 20.09 6.38
CA THR A 192 -17.05 19.66 7.60
C THR A 192 -18.42 19.05 7.30
N GLU A 193 -19.20 19.68 6.42
CA GLU A 193 -20.51 19.14 6.01
C GLU A 193 -20.35 17.80 5.28
N PHE A 194 -19.37 17.72 4.37
CA PHE A 194 -19.09 16.51 3.60
C PHE A 194 -18.74 15.34 4.52
N ILE A 195 -17.78 15.52 5.43
CA ILE A 195 -17.38 14.46 6.37
C ILE A 195 -18.55 14.05 7.26
N ASN A 196 -19.32 15.01 7.79
CA ASN A 196 -20.48 14.71 8.63
C ASN A 196 -21.55 13.88 7.89
N LYS A 197 -21.75 14.11 6.58
CA LYS A 197 -22.70 13.33 5.77
C LYS A 197 -22.18 11.95 5.38
N ILE A 198 -20.87 11.81 5.22
CA ILE A 198 -20.22 10.52 4.96
C ILE A 198 -20.20 9.65 6.21
N ASN A 199 -19.80 10.22 7.35
CA ASN A 199 -19.81 9.54 8.63
C ASN A 199 -20.51 10.42 9.68
N PRO A 200 -21.77 10.11 10.03
CA PRO A 200 -22.48 10.83 11.07
C PRO A 200 -22.04 10.40 12.49
N GLU A 201 -21.37 9.26 12.64
CA GLU A 201 -20.92 8.74 13.93
C GLU A 201 -19.63 9.42 14.38
N GLU A 202 -19.78 10.43 15.21
CA GLU A 202 -18.68 11.15 15.84
C GLU A 202 -18.00 10.28 16.91
N PHE A 203 -16.68 10.44 17.02
CA PHE A 203 -15.91 9.89 18.13
C PHE A 203 -16.51 10.35 19.46
N LYS A 204 -16.80 9.38 20.34
CA LYS A 204 -17.22 9.65 21.72
C LYS A 204 -16.05 9.34 22.64
N GLU A 205 -15.52 10.38 23.29
CA GLU A 205 -14.52 10.19 24.33
C GLU A 205 -15.17 9.49 25.52
N ASN A 206 -14.68 8.30 25.89
CA ASN A 206 -15.15 7.64 27.10
C ASN A 206 -14.70 8.46 28.31
N LYS A 207 -15.63 9.19 28.92
CA LYS A 207 -15.43 9.87 30.22
C LYS A 207 -15.46 8.86 31.37
N GLU A 208 -14.52 7.92 31.39
CA GLU A 208 -14.27 7.07 32.55
C GLU A 208 -12.76 6.99 32.77
N ASN A 209 -12.20 8.01 33.45
CA ASN A 209 -11.01 7.94 34.32
C ASN A 209 -10.58 9.34 34.82
N THR A 210 -11.51 10.08 35.41
CA THR A 210 -11.17 11.26 36.25
C THR A 210 -11.82 11.18 37.62
N ASN A 211 -11.82 9.98 38.23
CA ASN A 211 -12.10 9.77 39.64
C ASN A 211 -11.03 8.83 40.22
N ALA A 212 -9.80 9.32 40.28
CA ALA A 212 -8.74 8.74 41.11
C ALA A 212 -8.03 9.87 41.88
N ASP A 213 -8.82 10.78 42.45
CA ASP A 213 -8.47 11.56 43.62
C ASP A 213 -9.60 11.34 44.62
N ASN A 214 -9.38 10.41 45.57
CA ASN A 214 -9.94 10.34 46.92
C ASN A 214 -9.76 8.92 47.47
N PHE A 215 -8.59 8.66 48.07
CA PHE A 215 -8.35 8.06 49.40
C PHE A 215 -6.91 7.55 49.49
#